data_AF-R7QC38-F1
#
_entry.id   AF-R7QC38-F1
#
_cell.length_a   1.000
_cell.length_b   1.000
_cell.length_c   1.000
_cell.angle_alpha   90.00
_cell.angle_beta   90.00
_cell.angle_gamma   90.00
#
_symmetry.space_group_name_H-M   'P 1'
#
loop_
_entity.id
_entity.type
_entity.pdbx_description
1 polymer ?
#
loop_
_entity_poly.entity_id
_entity_poly.type
_entity_poly.pdbx_seq_one_letter_code
_entity_poly.pdbx_strand_id
1 'polypeptide(L)'
;MGMASSGRLGRHAAASSLGSLQSYATSTIRATSGPIPSCLAQGSTSEVGMKKRVFVQKDMVDEPVFSKEMRDRTLLSKRPDRFAYPNFALAEFGGRDTWASDVFVLPHNAIRWEIMDLYTIISSIQRRWSALTMVDVWELSEYWEVFEVFVAQYFEIEDQIVFPFLLDLASDSTELNRYHKVVKYNRDRLEAMLLDVGGTLELFNSAPAGEVLPKVYSQLAEYLPKLLDYMEQQEDVLPRVFEEYGQPEDRALINRASANFIVRAANGRDGIAILTRWIEDSMILQMWKNENLSSRAQSSHKRWIANLESNHVDIARRFQRRMRSLPKSDNLEGEAPRKADRVEINRRSSKPNLKGISRRALPTR
;
A
#
# COMPACT_ATOMS: atom_id res chain seq x y z
N MET A 1 -26.14 -4.11 -80.98
CA MET A 1 -25.74 -4.62 -79.65
C MET A 1 -25.48 -3.40 -78.78
N GLY A 2 -26.20 -3.07 -77.71
CA GLY A 2 -27.12 -3.84 -76.88
C GLY A 2 -26.94 -3.36 -75.44
N MET A 3 -27.69 -2.33 -75.09
CA MET A 3 -28.09 -1.87 -73.75
C MET A 3 -27.11 -1.17 -72.79
N ALA A 4 -27.66 -0.06 -72.30
CA ALA A 4 -27.24 0.83 -71.22
C ALA A 4 -27.19 0.14 -69.84
N SER A 5 -26.38 0.71 -68.95
CA SER A 5 -26.62 0.63 -67.51
C SER A 5 -26.47 2.01 -66.86
N SER A 6 -27.47 2.30 -66.05
CA SER A 6 -27.68 3.47 -65.20
C SER A 6 -27.24 3.11 -63.78
N GLY A 7 -26.80 4.08 -62.97
CA GLY A 7 -26.90 3.91 -61.51
C GLY A 7 -25.98 4.74 -60.61
N ARG A 8 -26.48 5.91 -60.22
CA ARG A 8 -26.51 6.48 -58.85
C ARG A 8 -25.21 6.74 -58.04
N LEU A 9 -24.99 8.05 -57.84
CA LEU A 9 -24.82 8.79 -56.57
C LEU A 9 -24.68 7.99 -55.26
N GLY A 10 -23.63 8.32 -54.49
CA GLY A 10 -23.53 8.06 -53.05
C GLY A 10 -22.40 8.86 -52.40
N ARG A 11 -22.72 10.04 -51.86
CA ARG A 11 -21.86 10.79 -50.93
C ARG A 11 -21.75 10.01 -49.62
N HIS A 12 -20.54 9.77 -49.11
CA HIS A 12 -20.32 9.43 -47.71
C HIS A 12 -19.35 10.41 -47.07
N ALA A 13 -19.92 11.31 -46.29
CA ALA A 13 -19.30 11.88 -45.11
C ALA A 13 -19.66 10.98 -43.92
N ALA A 14 -18.68 10.64 -43.08
CA ALA A 14 -18.85 10.15 -41.72
C ALA A 14 -17.57 10.59 -40.98
N ALA A 15 -17.55 11.72 -40.27
CA ALA A 15 -18.23 12.01 -39.01
C ALA A 15 -17.69 11.16 -37.86
N SER A 16 -16.87 11.85 -37.06
CA SER A 16 -16.41 11.52 -35.72
C SER A 16 -17.55 11.05 -34.81
N SER A 17 -17.27 10.04 -34.00
CA SER A 17 -18.03 9.73 -32.79
C SER A 17 -17.09 9.10 -31.76
N LEU A 18 -16.42 9.96 -30.99
CA LEU A 18 -15.88 9.62 -29.67
C LEU A 18 -17.09 9.43 -28.76
N GLY A 19 -17.56 8.19 -28.68
CA GLY A 19 -18.67 7.78 -27.84
C GLY A 19 -18.24 7.66 -26.38
N SER A 20 -18.77 8.59 -25.59
CA SER A 20 -18.94 8.56 -24.13
C SER A 20 -19.13 7.16 -23.53
N LEU A 21 -18.28 6.81 -22.57
CA LEU A 21 -18.55 5.79 -21.54
C LEU A 21 -18.29 6.40 -20.15
N GLN A 22 -19.06 7.42 -19.80
CA GLN A 22 -19.25 7.84 -18.40
C GLN A 22 -20.74 7.78 -18.08
N SER A 23 -21.12 6.74 -17.35
CA SER A 23 -22.38 6.56 -16.64
C SER A 23 -22.65 5.06 -16.64
N TYR A 24 -22.46 4.37 -15.51
CA TYR A 24 -23.30 3.25 -15.04
C TYR A 24 -22.57 2.56 -13.86
N ALA A 25 -22.86 3.01 -12.63
CA ALA A 25 -22.75 2.17 -11.41
C ALA A 25 -23.31 2.91 -10.17
N THR A 26 -24.59 3.26 -10.19
CA THR A 26 -25.31 3.71 -8.99
C THR A 26 -26.64 2.97 -8.86
N SER A 27 -26.60 1.69 -8.49
CA SER A 27 -27.70 1.09 -7.72
C SER A 27 -27.26 -0.23 -7.09
N THR A 28 -27.85 -0.52 -5.93
CA THR A 28 -27.67 -1.66 -5.00
C THR A 28 -26.63 -1.51 -3.88
N ILE A 29 -26.84 -0.51 -3.03
CA ILE A 29 -26.38 -0.53 -1.63
C ILE A 29 -27.63 -0.71 -0.75
N ARG A 30 -27.67 -1.78 0.05
CA ARG A 30 -28.75 -2.04 1.01
C ARG A 30 -28.79 -0.93 2.06
N ALA A 31 -29.96 -0.33 2.20
CA ALA A 31 -30.27 0.74 3.12
C ALA A 31 -30.15 0.31 4.58
N THR A 32 -29.16 0.87 5.27
CA THR A 32 -29.33 1.44 6.61
C THR A 32 -29.09 2.94 6.44
N SER A 33 -30.08 3.62 5.87
CA SER A 33 -29.95 4.92 5.21
C SER A 33 -30.26 6.08 6.17
N GLY A 34 -29.25 6.53 6.89
CA GLY A 34 -29.11 7.97 7.14
C GLY A 34 -28.61 8.66 5.86
N PRO A 35 -28.90 9.95 5.65
CA PRO A 35 -28.26 10.71 4.58
C PRO A 35 -26.74 10.62 4.76
N ILE A 36 -26.03 10.19 3.73
CA ILE A 36 -24.56 10.24 3.72
C ILE A 36 -24.19 11.73 3.82
N PRO A 37 -23.38 12.15 4.81
CA PRO A 37 -22.89 13.52 4.90
C PRO A 37 -22.37 14.00 3.54
N SER A 38 -22.70 15.24 3.17
CA SER A 38 -22.35 15.79 1.84
C SER A 38 -20.85 15.72 1.55
N CYS A 39 -20.01 15.78 2.59
CA CYS A 39 -18.56 15.60 2.50
C CYS A 39 -18.14 14.21 2.00
N LEU A 40 -18.95 13.16 2.25
CA LEU A 40 -18.66 11.78 1.81
C LEU A 40 -19.27 11.45 0.43
N ALA A 41 -20.12 12.33 -0.12
CA ALA A 41 -20.88 12.07 -1.35
C ALA A 41 -20.15 12.50 -2.64
N GLN A 42 -19.10 13.34 -2.55
CA GLN A 42 -18.49 14.02 -3.69
C GLN A 42 -17.02 13.68 -3.96
N GLY A 43 -16.51 12.56 -3.43
CA GLY A 43 -15.19 12.06 -3.82
C GLY A 43 -15.16 11.77 -5.33
N SER A 44 -14.70 12.73 -6.13
CA SER A 44 -14.33 12.49 -7.51
C SER A 44 -13.20 11.47 -7.46
N THR A 45 -13.47 10.25 -7.90
CA THR A 45 -12.41 9.32 -8.26
C THR A 45 -11.82 9.86 -9.56
N SER A 46 -11.14 11.02 -9.51
CA SER A 46 -10.14 11.29 -10.53
C SER A 46 -9.26 10.05 -10.48
N GLU A 47 -9.14 9.35 -11.61
CA GLU A 47 -8.14 8.30 -11.73
C GLU A 47 -6.90 8.85 -11.07
N VAL A 48 -6.48 8.22 -9.95
CA VAL A 48 -5.25 8.57 -9.25
C VAL A 48 -4.23 8.78 -10.35
N GLY A 49 -3.87 10.04 -10.61
CA GLY A 49 -3.32 10.49 -11.90
C GLY A 49 -1.92 9.97 -12.17
N MET A 50 -1.52 8.96 -11.40
CA MET A 50 -0.34 8.15 -11.56
C MET A 50 -0.46 7.41 -12.87
N LYS A 51 0.09 8.04 -13.90
CA LYS A 51 0.44 7.37 -15.15
C LYS A 51 1.21 6.12 -14.76
N LYS A 52 0.69 4.97 -15.19
CA LYS A 52 1.37 3.69 -15.04
C LYS A 52 2.82 3.86 -15.50
N ARG A 53 3.77 3.71 -14.57
CA ARG A 53 5.19 3.85 -14.87
C ARG A 53 5.57 2.65 -15.73
N VAL A 54 5.91 2.89 -17.01
CA VAL A 54 6.26 1.79 -17.91
C VAL A 54 7.73 1.49 -17.74
N PHE A 55 8.03 0.41 -17.03
CA PHE A 55 9.35 -0.19 -17.01
C PHE A 55 9.47 -1.11 -18.23
N VAL A 56 10.39 -0.80 -19.15
CA VAL A 56 10.53 -1.59 -20.37
C VAL A 56 11.27 -2.86 -20.03
N GLN A 57 10.59 -4.00 -20.13
CA GLN A 57 11.19 -5.32 -20.07
C GLN A 57 12.03 -5.56 -21.35
N LYS A 58 13.20 -4.93 -21.44
CA LYS A 58 14.21 -5.30 -22.45
C LYS A 58 14.78 -6.66 -22.05
N ASP A 59 14.99 -7.53 -23.05
CA ASP A 59 15.51 -8.90 -22.93
C ASP A 59 16.29 -9.12 -21.62
N MET A 60 15.60 -9.65 -20.61
CA MET A 60 16.15 -9.78 -19.27
C MET A 60 17.07 -11.00 -19.26
N VAL A 61 18.30 -10.80 -19.73
CA VAL A 61 19.34 -11.80 -19.59
C VAL A 61 19.66 -11.90 -18.10
N ASP A 62 19.87 -13.12 -17.62
CA ASP A 62 20.22 -13.44 -16.22
C ASP A 62 21.69 -13.06 -15.90
N GLU A 63 22.12 -11.93 -16.46
CA GLU A 63 23.44 -11.37 -16.29
C GLU A 63 23.49 -10.50 -15.02
N PRO A 64 24.60 -10.55 -14.27
CA PRO A 64 24.79 -9.66 -13.13
C PRO A 64 24.73 -8.19 -13.54
N VAL A 65 23.97 -7.40 -12.78
CA VAL A 65 23.86 -5.93 -12.88
C VAL A 65 25.24 -5.27 -12.87
N PHE A 66 26.15 -5.81 -12.07
CA PHE A 66 27.51 -5.29 -11.95
C PHE A 66 28.46 -6.13 -12.82
N SER A 67 29.01 -5.48 -13.86
CA SER A 67 30.08 -6.08 -14.65
C SER A 67 31.26 -6.48 -13.75
N LYS A 68 32.09 -7.42 -14.21
CA LYS A 68 33.29 -7.84 -13.47
C LYS A 68 34.18 -6.63 -13.14
N GLU A 69 34.39 -5.76 -14.12
CA GLU A 69 35.18 -4.53 -13.98
C GLU A 69 34.58 -3.54 -12.96
N MET A 70 33.24 -3.42 -12.90
CA MET A 70 32.58 -2.59 -11.89
C MET A 70 32.71 -3.18 -10.49
N ARG A 71 32.68 -4.51 -10.35
CA ARG A 71 32.92 -5.16 -9.06
C ARG A 71 34.33 -4.88 -8.54
N ASP A 72 35.30 -4.90 -9.44
CA ASP A 72 36.71 -4.61 -9.14
C ASP A 72 36.94 -3.12 -8.81
N ARG A 73 36.09 -2.21 -9.31
CA ARG A 73 36.10 -0.78 -8.98
C ARG A 73 35.31 -0.49 -7.69
N THR A 74 36.03 -0.49 -6.56
CA THR A 74 35.51 -0.40 -5.18
C THR A 74 34.55 0.77 -4.89
N LEU A 75 34.66 1.88 -5.63
CA LEU A 75 33.81 3.07 -5.42
C LEU A 75 32.38 2.91 -5.93
N LEU A 76 32.19 2.17 -7.04
CA LEU A 76 30.88 1.92 -7.64
C LEU A 76 30.21 0.65 -7.10
N SER A 77 31.00 -0.23 -6.48
CA SER A 77 30.52 -1.46 -5.84
C SER A 77 30.32 -1.32 -4.32
N LYS A 78 30.50 -0.11 -3.76
CA LYS A 78 30.30 0.11 -2.31
C LYS A 78 28.87 -0.26 -1.94
N ARG A 79 28.76 -1.37 -1.22
CA ARG A 79 27.50 -1.86 -0.67
C ARG A 79 26.94 -0.80 0.29
N PRO A 80 25.64 -0.48 0.21
CA PRO A 80 25.05 0.47 1.13
C PRO A 80 25.00 -0.08 2.56
N ASP A 81 24.95 0.83 3.53
CA ASP A 81 24.88 0.48 4.95
C ASP A 81 23.62 -0.35 5.25
N ARG A 82 23.71 -1.21 6.26
CA ARG A 82 22.61 -2.11 6.61
C ARG A 82 21.40 -1.33 7.09
N PHE A 83 20.24 -1.61 6.47
CA PHE A 83 18.96 -1.16 6.97
C PHE A 83 18.75 -1.68 8.40
N ALA A 84 18.53 -0.76 9.33
CA ALA A 84 17.94 -1.09 10.61
C ALA A 84 16.48 -1.48 10.37
N TYR A 85 16.13 -2.72 10.68
CA TYR A 85 14.76 -3.19 10.62
C TYR A 85 14.00 -2.55 11.79
N PRO A 86 12.99 -1.71 11.55
CA PRO A 86 12.24 -1.09 12.63
C PRO A 86 11.40 -2.15 13.34
N ASN A 87 11.04 -1.88 14.59
CA ASN A 87 10.12 -2.74 15.31
C ASN A 87 8.70 -2.45 14.83
N PHE A 88 8.15 -3.30 13.98
CA PHE A 88 6.77 -3.16 13.52
C PHE A 88 5.80 -3.62 14.62
N ALA A 89 5.26 -2.66 15.36
CA ALA A 89 4.11 -2.90 16.22
C ALA A 89 2.84 -2.78 15.37
N LEU A 90 2.08 -3.88 15.25
CA LEU A 90 0.75 -3.85 14.66
C LEU A 90 -0.26 -3.48 15.74
N ALA A 91 -1.10 -2.49 15.47
CA ALA A 91 -2.16 -2.09 16.38
C ALA A 91 -3.34 -3.10 16.34
N GLU A 92 -4.06 -3.22 17.46
CA GLU A 92 -5.25 -4.06 17.55
C GLU A 92 -6.41 -3.47 16.73
N PHE A 93 -7.22 -4.34 16.11
CA PHE A 93 -8.33 -3.93 15.24
C PHE A 93 -9.56 -4.81 15.47
N GLY A 94 -10.73 -4.18 15.47
CA GLY A 94 -12.01 -4.87 15.64
C GLY A 94 -12.29 -5.30 17.09
N GLY A 95 -11.55 -4.73 18.05
CA GLY A 95 -11.88 -4.83 19.47
C GLY A 95 -13.12 -4.00 19.82
N ARG A 96 -13.74 -4.28 20.97
CA ARG A 96 -14.92 -3.52 21.44
C ARG A 96 -14.57 -2.08 21.77
N ASP A 97 -13.36 -1.88 22.30
CA ASP A 97 -12.89 -0.58 22.79
C ASP A 97 -11.92 0.10 21.80
N THR A 98 -11.71 -0.48 20.59
CA THR A 98 -10.77 0.05 19.59
C THR A 98 -11.45 0.80 18.45
N TRP A 99 -12.77 1.04 18.54
CA TRP A 99 -13.55 1.57 17.43
C TRP A 99 -13.05 2.93 16.94
N ALA A 100 -12.56 3.80 17.84
CA ALA A 100 -12.05 5.12 17.51
C ALA A 100 -10.71 5.05 16.74
N SER A 101 -9.88 4.05 17.03
CA SER A 101 -8.61 3.81 16.33
C SER A 101 -8.77 3.01 15.04
N ASP A 102 -9.80 2.17 14.94
CA ASP A 102 -10.00 1.21 13.83
C ASP A 102 -9.97 1.87 12.43
N VAL A 103 -10.41 3.13 12.32
CA VAL A 103 -10.40 3.92 11.07
C VAL A 103 -8.98 4.07 10.51
N PHE A 104 -8.01 4.27 11.40
CA PHE A 104 -6.60 4.52 11.06
C PHE A 104 -5.79 3.22 11.07
N VAL A 105 -6.04 2.37 12.05
CA VAL A 105 -5.31 1.11 12.24
C VAL A 105 -5.40 0.22 11.00
N LEU A 106 -6.57 0.19 10.34
CA LEU A 106 -6.77 -0.66 9.17
C LEU A 106 -5.80 -0.38 8.01
N PRO A 107 -5.75 0.84 7.44
CA PRO A 107 -4.76 1.18 6.42
C PRO A 107 -3.33 1.16 6.96
N HIS A 108 -3.08 1.59 8.21
CA HIS A 108 -1.71 1.64 8.74
C HIS A 108 -1.09 0.26 8.89
N ASN A 109 -1.84 -0.71 9.43
CA ASN A 109 -1.34 -2.08 9.52
C ASN A 109 -1.12 -2.71 8.14
N ALA A 110 -1.96 -2.38 7.14
CA ALA A 110 -1.73 -2.81 5.77
C ALA A 110 -0.43 -2.23 5.20
N ILE A 111 -0.19 -0.93 5.38
CA ILE A 111 1.06 -0.26 4.98
C ILE A 111 2.26 -0.87 5.71
N ARG A 112 2.19 -1.08 7.04
CA ARG A 112 3.26 -1.73 7.81
C ARG A 112 3.61 -3.11 7.25
N TRP A 113 2.61 -3.91 6.87
CA TRP A 113 2.82 -5.21 6.24
C TRP A 113 3.53 -5.11 4.89
N GLU A 114 3.16 -4.15 4.05
CA GLU A 114 3.88 -3.88 2.80
C GLU A 114 5.32 -3.42 3.07
N ILE A 115 5.54 -2.53 4.04
CA ILE A 115 6.87 -2.10 4.42
C ILE A 115 7.70 -3.30 4.90
N MET A 116 7.15 -4.22 5.70
CA MET A 116 7.85 -5.44 6.14
C MET A 116 8.30 -6.33 4.97
N ASP A 117 7.45 -6.47 3.95
CA ASP A 117 7.77 -7.20 2.72
C ASP A 117 8.83 -6.45 1.89
N LEU A 118 8.76 -5.12 1.79
CA LEU A 118 9.78 -4.29 1.17
C LEU A 118 11.14 -4.39 1.88
N TYR A 119 11.16 -4.38 3.22
CA TYR A 119 12.38 -4.62 4.00
C TYR A 119 12.99 -6.00 3.70
N THR A 120 12.17 -7.00 3.41
CA THR A 120 12.64 -8.33 2.99
C THR A 120 13.34 -8.25 1.62
N ILE A 121 12.76 -7.49 0.68
CA ILE A 121 13.32 -7.26 -0.66
C ILE A 121 14.65 -6.52 -0.55
N ILE A 122 14.68 -5.33 0.08
CA ILE A 122 15.90 -4.50 0.17
C ILE A 122 17.01 -5.21 0.95
N SER A 123 16.68 -5.98 2.00
CA SER A 123 17.67 -6.79 2.72
C SER A 123 18.28 -7.88 1.83
N SER A 124 17.48 -8.50 0.95
CA SER A 124 17.96 -9.48 -0.02
C SER A 124 18.87 -8.81 -1.05
N ILE A 125 18.45 -7.67 -1.58
CA ILE A 125 19.23 -6.85 -2.53
C ILE A 125 20.59 -6.48 -1.92
N GLN A 126 20.58 -5.97 -0.69
CA GLN A 126 21.80 -5.57 0.01
C GLN A 126 22.77 -6.75 0.22
N ARG A 127 22.26 -7.91 0.63
CA ARG A 127 23.09 -9.11 0.87
C ARG A 127 23.63 -9.73 -0.40
N ARG A 128 22.91 -9.59 -1.51
CA ARG A 128 23.28 -10.13 -2.82
C ARG A 128 23.83 -9.07 -3.76
N TRP A 129 24.31 -7.93 -3.25
CA TRP A 129 24.64 -6.74 -4.04
C TRP A 129 25.42 -7.04 -5.33
N SER A 130 26.50 -7.82 -5.25
CA SER A 130 27.35 -8.16 -6.40
C SER A 130 26.79 -9.24 -7.34
N ALA A 131 25.68 -9.88 -6.97
CA ALA A 131 25.03 -10.99 -7.67
C ALA A 131 23.58 -10.68 -8.06
N LEU A 132 23.18 -9.40 -8.01
CA LEU A 132 21.88 -8.95 -8.50
C LEU A 132 21.83 -9.05 -10.00
N THR A 133 20.68 -9.46 -10.55
CA THR A 133 20.41 -9.42 -11.99
C THR A 133 19.38 -8.34 -12.30
N MET A 134 19.20 -7.99 -13.58
CA MET A 134 18.16 -7.04 -13.96
C MET A 134 16.76 -7.54 -13.57
N VAL A 135 16.54 -8.85 -13.49
CA VAL A 135 15.30 -9.45 -12.98
C VAL A 135 15.01 -9.00 -11.55
N ASP A 136 16.01 -8.97 -10.67
CA ASP A 136 15.85 -8.44 -9.30
C ASP A 136 15.42 -6.96 -9.33
N VAL A 137 15.99 -6.16 -10.22
CA VAL A 137 15.65 -4.73 -10.35
C VAL A 137 14.20 -4.56 -10.80
N TRP A 138 13.77 -5.32 -11.81
CA TRP A 138 12.41 -5.25 -12.32
C TRP A 138 11.38 -5.72 -11.30
N GLU A 139 11.64 -6.82 -10.59
CA GLU A 139 10.75 -7.29 -9.52
C GLU A 139 10.63 -6.27 -8.38
N LEU A 140 11.71 -5.55 -8.03
CA LEU A 140 11.63 -4.43 -7.10
C LEU A 140 10.72 -3.31 -7.64
N SER A 141 10.88 -2.93 -8.90
CA SER A 141 10.06 -1.91 -9.53
C SER A 141 8.59 -2.29 -9.60
N GLU A 142 8.26 -3.54 -9.95
CA GLU A 142 6.88 -4.06 -9.94
C GLU A 142 6.26 -4.01 -8.55
N TYR A 143 7.02 -4.44 -7.53
CA TYR A 143 6.55 -4.37 -6.14
C TYR A 143 6.31 -2.92 -5.72
N TRP A 144 7.23 -2.03 -6.08
CA TRP A 144 7.12 -0.61 -5.75
C TRP A 144 5.90 0.04 -6.39
N GLU A 145 5.59 -0.25 -7.66
CA GLU A 145 4.44 0.33 -8.36
C GLU A 145 3.12 0.07 -7.61
N VAL A 146 2.91 -1.17 -7.14
CA VAL A 146 1.71 -1.53 -6.37
C VAL A 146 1.70 -0.85 -5.01
N PHE A 147 2.85 -0.81 -4.32
CA PHE A 147 3.00 -0.14 -3.03
C PHE A 147 2.75 1.37 -3.14
N GLU A 148 3.37 2.04 -4.12
CA GLU A 148 3.23 3.47 -4.42
C GLU A 148 1.76 3.84 -4.67
N VAL A 149 1.07 3.10 -5.53
CA VAL A 149 -0.36 3.34 -5.80
C VAL A 149 -1.20 3.16 -4.55
N PHE A 150 -0.93 2.14 -3.73
CA PHE A 150 -1.70 1.91 -2.49
C PHE A 150 -1.49 3.02 -1.45
N VAL A 151 -0.24 3.47 -1.25
CA VAL A 151 0.06 4.57 -0.30
C VAL A 151 -0.51 5.90 -0.80
N ALA A 152 -0.42 6.18 -2.11
CA ALA A 152 -1.04 7.37 -2.70
C ALA A 152 -2.57 7.37 -2.51
N GLN A 153 -3.23 6.23 -2.74
CA GLN A 153 -4.66 6.08 -2.46
C GLN A 153 -5.01 6.33 -0.99
N TYR A 154 -4.16 5.87 -0.06
CA TYR A 154 -4.35 6.18 1.36
C TYR A 154 -4.28 7.69 1.61
N PHE A 155 -3.28 8.41 1.10
CA PHE A 155 -3.21 9.88 1.24
C PHE A 155 -4.41 10.61 0.62
N GLU A 156 -4.94 10.14 -0.51
CA GLU A 156 -6.16 10.68 -1.11
C GLU A 156 -7.40 10.43 -0.25
N ILE A 157 -7.52 9.24 0.35
CA ILE A 157 -8.59 8.93 1.31
C ILE A 157 -8.50 9.89 2.50
N GLU A 158 -7.30 10.18 2.98
CA GLU A 158 -7.14 11.14 4.07
C GLU A 158 -7.63 12.54 3.68
N ASP A 159 -7.22 13.03 2.51
CA ASP A 159 -7.54 14.38 2.03
C ASP A 159 -9.03 14.55 1.67
N GLN A 160 -9.65 13.52 1.10
CA GLN A 160 -11.00 13.61 0.55
C GLN A 160 -12.08 13.08 1.51
N ILE A 161 -11.72 12.21 2.45
CA ILE A 161 -12.68 11.49 3.29
C ILE A 161 -12.40 11.78 4.76
N VAL A 162 -11.22 11.37 5.26
CA VAL A 162 -10.96 11.32 6.70
C VAL A 162 -10.86 12.72 7.32
N PHE A 163 -9.99 13.59 6.79
CA PHE A 163 -9.82 14.93 7.35
C PHE A 163 -11.02 15.84 7.12
N PRO A 164 -11.67 15.89 5.94
CA PRO A 164 -12.89 16.65 5.77
C PRO A 164 -13.99 16.23 6.75
N PHE A 165 -14.16 14.92 6.97
CA PHE A 165 -15.13 14.42 7.94
C PHE A 165 -14.77 14.84 9.36
N LEU A 166 -13.51 14.66 9.77
CA LEU A 166 -13.03 15.03 11.11
C LEU A 166 -13.16 16.53 11.40
N LEU A 167 -12.85 17.39 10.43
CA LEU A 167 -12.91 18.84 10.58
C LEU A 167 -14.35 19.36 10.63
N ASP A 168 -15.29 18.67 9.99
CA ASP A 168 -16.72 18.97 10.11
C ASP A 168 -17.24 18.53 11.49
N LEU A 169 -16.92 17.29 11.88
CA LEU A 169 -17.32 16.69 13.15
C LEU A 169 -16.79 17.46 14.37
N ALA A 170 -15.52 17.88 14.34
CA ALA A 170 -14.82 18.54 15.42
C ALA A 170 -14.35 19.95 15.01
N SER A 171 -15.23 20.72 14.37
CA SER A 171 -14.92 22.06 13.84
C SER A 171 -14.38 23.04 14.88
N ASP A 172 -14.84 22.94 16.13
CA ASP A 172 -14.39 23.76 17.25
C ASP A 172 -13.08 23.26 17.90
N SER A 173 -12.56 22.10 17.51
CA SER A 173 -11.33 21.54 18.09
C SER A 173 -10.10 22.31 17.60
N THR A 174 -9.55 23.17 18.46
CA THR A 174 -8.30 23.90 18.17
C THR A 174 -7.10 22.97 17.99
N GLU A 175 -7.09 21.84 18.71
CA GLU A 175 -6.06 20.81 18.63
C GLU A 175 -6.06 20.14 17.25
N LEU A 176 -7.23 19.64 16.80
CA LEU A 176 -7.38 19.03 15.48
C LEU A 176 -6.99 20.00 14.36
N ASN A 177 -7.44 21.26 14.44
CA ASN A 177 -7.13 22.28 13.44
C ASN A 177 -5.63 22.56 13.34
N ARG A 178 -4.91 22.58 14.47
CA ARG A 178 -3.45 22.74 14.50
C ARG A 178 -2.76 21.50 13.96
N TYR A 179 -3.20 20.32 14.40
CA TYR A 179 -2.68 19.03 13.98
C TYR A 179 -2.78 18.86 12.46
N HIS A 180 -3.99 19.04 11.90
CA HIS A 180 -4.25 18.91 10.46
C HIS A 180 -3.33 19.80 9.61
N LYS A 181 -3.05 21.04 10.04
CA LYS A 181 -2.12 21.92 9.30
C LYS A 181 -0.70 21.35 9.22
N VAL A 182 -0.19 20.81 10.32
CA VAL A 182 1.17 20.23 10.38
C VAL A 182 1.22 18.92 9.59
N VAL A 183 0.21 18.08 9.77
CA VAL A 183 0.12 16.75 9.16
C VAL A 183 -0.05 16.85 7.66
N LYS A 184 -0.87 17.79 7.18
CA LYS A 184 -0.99 18.09 5.75
C LYS A 184 0.36 18.42 5.12
N TYR A 185 1.15 19.29 5.74
CA TYR A 185 2.49 19.62 5.26
C TYR A 185 3.42 18.38 5.24
N ASN A 186 3.40 17.57 6.29
CA ASN A 186 4.21 16.34 6.36
C ASN A 186 3.78 15.31 5.31
N ARG A 187 2.48 15.15 5.09
CA ARG A 187 1.90 14.29 4.05
C ARG A 187 2.34 14.72 2.67
N ASP A 188 2.19 15.99 2.29
CA ASP A 188 2.58 16.49 0.96
C ASP A 188 4.07 16.25 0.70
N ARG A 189 4.91 16.38 1.74
CA ARG A 189 6.34 16.04 1.67
C ARG A 189 6.57 14.54 1.49
N LEU A 190 5.83 13.68 2.20
CA LEU A 190 5.92 12.23 2.06
C LEU A 190 5.45 11.76 0.68
N GLU A 191 4.41 12.37 0.14
CA GLU A 191 3.93 12.10 -1.21
C GLU A 191 5.00 12.47 -2.25
N ALA A 192 5.64 13.63 -2.12
CA ALA A 192 6.77 13.98 -2.99
C ALA A 192 7.91 12.96 -2.90
N MET A 193 8.29 12.53 -1.68
CA MET A 193 9.33 11.50 -1.49
C MET A 193 8.93 10.15 -2.11
N LEU A 194 7.65 9.76 -1.99
CA LEU A 194 7.12 8.54 -2.61
C LEU A 194 7.29 8.59 -4.13
N LEU A 195 6.90 9.71 -4.75
CA LEU A 195 7.01 9.94 -6.19
C LEU A 195 8.48 9.99 -6.66
N ASP A 196 9.37 10.55 -5.86
CA ASP A 196 10.81 10.63 -6.14
C ASP A 196 11.46 9.24 -6.21
N VAL A 197 11.08 8.31 -5.32
CA VAL A 197 11.54 6.92 -5.38
C VAL A 197 11.06 6.28 -6.69
N GLY A 198 9.78 6.42 -7.03
CA GLY A 198 9.23 5.91 -8.29
C GLY A 198 9.93 6.48 -9.53
N GLY A 199 10.19 7.79 -9.55
CA GLY A 199 10.92 8.44 -10.63
C GLY A 199 12.38 8.00 -10.72
N THR A 200 13.00 7.66 -9.58
CA THR A 200 14.37 7.13 -9.56
C THR A 200 14.43 5.71 -10.08
N LEU A 201 13.42 4.87 -9.79
CA LEU A 201 13.30 3.53 -10.37
C LEU A 201 13.18 3.61 -11.90
N GLU A 202 12.42 4.56 -12.45
CA GLU A 202 12.32 4.73 -13.91
C GLU A 202 13.66 4.97 -14.62
N LEU A 203 14.68 5.49 -13.90
CA LEU A 203 16.01 5.72 -14.46
C LEU A 203 16.71 4.43 -14.88
N PHE A 204 16.32 3.26 -14.37
CA PHE A 204 16.85 1.99 -14.86
C PHE A 204 16.56 1.72 -16.35
N ASN A 205 15.60 2.43 -16.96
CA ASN A 205 15.35 2.36 -18.41
C ASN A 205 16.49 3.00 -19.24
N SER A 206 17.28 3.91 -18.65
CA SER A 206 18.25 4.74 -19.36
C SER A 206 19.64 4.82 -18.69
N ALA A 207 19.78 4.36 -17.45
CA ALA A 207 20.99 4.42 -16.65
C ALA A 207 21.38 3.03 -16.10
N PRO A 208 22.69 2.77 -15.91
CA PRO A 208 23.16 1.50 -15.39
C PRO A 208 22.73 1.32 -13.93
N ALA A 209 22.38 0.08 -13.57
CA ALA A 209 21.78 -0.17 -12.27
C ALA A 209 22.72 0.10 -11.08
N GLY A 210 24.04 0.08 -11.27
CA GLY A 210 25.01 0.49 -10.27
C GLY A 210 24.97 1.98 -9.90
N GLU A 211 24.45 2.85 -10.76
CA GLU A 211 24.26 4.28 -10.45
C GLU A 211 22.91 4.58 -9.80
N VAL A 212 21.89 3.77 -10.13
CA VAL A 212 20.51 3.99 -9.72
C VAL A 212 20.20 3.32 -8.37
N LEU A 213 20.63 2.06 -8.17
CA LEU A 213 20.34 1.30 -6.95
C LEU A 213 20.77 2.01 -5.64
N PRO A 214 21.97 2.63 -5.54
CA PRO A 214 22.35 3.36 -4.33
C PRO A 214 21.41 4.53 -4.02
N LYS A 215 20.90 5.22 -5.06
CA LYS A 215 19.97 6.35 -4.89
C LYS A 215 18.62 5.87 -4.37
N VAL A 216 18.06 4.82 -4.98
CA VAL A 216 16.82 4.17 -4.52
C VAL A 216 16.96 3.75 -3.06
N TYR A 217 18.08 3.12 -2.70
CA TYR A 217 18.32 2.67 -1.33
C TYR A 217 18.36 3.85 -0.34
N SER A 218 19.06 4.94 -0.68
CA SER A 218 19.11 6.15 0.14
C SER A 218 17.73 6.78 0.33
N GLN A 219 16.93 6.85 -0.73
CA GLN A 219 15.58 7.42 -0.65
C GLN A 219 14.67 6.54 0.20
N LEU A 220 14.72 5.21 0.06
CA LEU A 220 13.96 4.29 0.92
C LEU A 220 14.38 4.37 2.39
N ALA A 221 15.68 4.53 2.66
CA ALA A 221 16.21 4.74 4.01
C ALA A 221 15.72 6.02 4.66
N GLU A 222 15.45 7.05 3.86
CA GLU A 222 14.89 8.30 4.37
C GLU A 222 13.35 8.26 4.45
N TYR A 223 12.69 7.63 3.48
CA TYR A 223 11.23 7.65 3.32
C TYR A 223 10.50 6.74 4.31
N LEU A 224 10.91 5.47 4.41
CA LEU A 224 10.15 4.47 5.17
C LEU A 224 10.02 4.81 6.66
N PRO A 225 11.07 5.27 7.37
CA PRO A 225 10.93 5.67 8.77
C PRO A 225 9.97 6.85 8.94
N LYS A 226 10.02 7.86 8.07
CA LYS A 226 9.13 9.02 8.16
C LYS A 226 7.67 8.66 7.89
N LEU A 227 7.41 7.69 7.01
CA LEU A 227 6.07 7.17 6.79
C LEU A 227 5.53 6.46 8.03
N LEU A 228 6.37 5.68 8.72
CA LEU A 228 6.00 5.05 9.99
C LEU A 228 5.72 6.10 11.07
N ASP A 229 6.61 7.09 11.24
CA ASP A 229 6.45 8.19 12.20
C ASP A 229 5.16 9.00 11.94
N TYR A 230 4.78 9.18 10.67
CA TYR A 230 3.54 9.84 10.28
C TYR A 230 2.31 9.07 10.76
N MET A 231 2.27 7.75 10.53
CA MET A 231 1.17 6.90 11.00
C MET A 231 1.11 6.83 12.53
N GLU A 232 2.26 6.78 13.22
CA GLU A 232 2.30 6.79 14.69
C GLU A 232 1.77 8.11 15.27
N GLN A 233 2.10 9.26 14.66
CA GLN A 233 1.54 10.56 15.08
C GLN A 233 0.02 10.59 14.95
N GLN A 234 -0.52 9.99 13.90
CA GLN A 234 -1.96 9.89 13.71
C GLN A 234 -2.63 8.97 14.74
N GLU A 235 -2.02 7.82 15.01
CA GLU A 235 -2.52 6.87 16.00
C GLU A 235 -2.46 7.44 17.44
N ASP A 236 -1.57 8.39 17.74
CA ASP A 236 -1.52 9.03 19.06
C ASP A 236 -2.59 10.13 19.25
N VAL A 237 -2.86 10.90 18.19
CA VAL A 237 -3.71 12.10 18.27
C VAL A 237 -5.16 11.82 17.86
N LEU A 238 -5.36 11.21 16.69
CA LEU A 238 -6.69 11.16 16.06
C LEU A 238 -7.71 10.28 16.79
N PRO A 239 -7.35 9.14 17.42
CA PRO A 239 -8.31 8.37 18.19
C PRO A 239 -8.96 9.16 19.33
N ARG A 240 -8.21 10.05 20.00
CA ARG A 240 -8.75 10.88 21.09
C ARG A 240 -9.80 11.86 20.58
N VAL A 241 -9.56 12.45 19.41
CA VAL A 241 -10.52 13.33 18.74
C VAL A 241 -11.78 12.54 18.36
N PHE A 242 -11.62 11.30 17.86
CA PHE A 242 -12.75 10.42 17.56
C PHE A 242 -13.57 10.05 18.80
N GLU A 243 -12.91 9.76 19.92
CA GLU A 243 -13.57 9.44 21.19
C GLU A 243 -14.33 10.63 21.76
N GLU A 244 -13.79 11.84 21.61
CA GLU A 244 -14.40 13.06 22.15
C GLU A 244 -15.61 13.53 21.32
N TYR A 245 -15.49 13.52 19.98
CA TYR A 245 -16.48 14.14 19.10
C TYR A 245 -17.33 13.14 18.30
N GLY A 246 -16.85 11.90 18.11
CA GLY A 246 -17.46 10.92 17.23
C GLY A 246 -18.36 9.89 17.93
N GLN A 247 -18.97 9.05 17.12
CA GLN A 247 -19.76 7.89 17.52
C GLN A 247 -19.28 6.62 16.79
N PRO A 248 -19.55 5.42 17.33
CA PRO A 248 -19.17 4.16 16.68
C PRO A 248 -19.67 4.00 15.24
N GLU A 249 -20.81 4.62 14.90
CA GLU A 249 -21.38 4.62 13.55
C GLU A 249 -20.54 5.41 12.55
N ASP A 250 -19.84 6.46 13.00
CA ASP A 250 -19.00 7.31 12.14
C ASP A 250 -17.82 6.51 11.57
N ARG A 251 -17.23 5.64 12.39
CA ARG A 251 -16.20 4.67 11.95
C ARG A 251 -16.71 3.84 10.77
N ALA A 252 -17.94 3.34 10.86
CA ALA A 252 -18.51 2.50 9.80
C ALA A 252 -18.76 3.31 8.51
N LEU A 253 -19.16 4.58 8.63
CA LEU A 253 -19.33 5.47 7.48
C LEU A 253 -18.00 5.74 6.76
N ILE A 254 -16.94 6.07 7.50
CA ILE A 254 -15.62 6.36 6.94
C ILE A 254 -14.99 5.11 6.33
N ASN A 255 -15.04 3.98 7.03
CA ASN A 255 -14.53 2.71 6.50
C ASN A 255 -15.24 2.32 5.20
N ARG A 256 -16.56 2.51 5.13
CA ARG A 256 -17.34 2.23 3.93
C ARG A 256 -17.02 3.19 2.81
N ALA A 257 -16.89 4.49 3.11
CA ALA A 257 -16.49 5.49 2.12
C ALA A 257 -15.10 5.18 1.56
N SER A 258 -14.14 4.87 2.42
CA SER A 258 -12.76 4.50 2.07
C SER A 258 -12.72 3.22 1.24
N ALA A 259 -13.43 2.17 1.64
CA ALA A 259 -13.51 0.93 0.88
C ALA A 259 -14.13 1.14 -0.52
N ASN A 260 -15.20 1.95 -0.61
CA ASN A 260 -15.80 2.30 -1.89
C ASN A 260 -14.86 3.13 -2.78
N PHE A 261 -14.09 4.04 -2.18
CA PHE A 261 -13.07 4.81 -2.87
C PHE A 261 -12.02 3.88 -3.50
N ILE A 262 -11.46 2.97 -2.70
CA ILE A 262 -10.47 1.99 -3.17
C ILE A 262 -11.06 1.12 -4.28
N VAL A 263 -12.26 0.54 -4.08
CA VAL A 263 -12.89 -0.36 -5.07
C VAL A 263 -13.07 0.32 -6.45
N ARG A 264 -13.28 1.64 -6.48
CA ARG A 264 -13.47 2.41 -7.72
C ARG A 264 -12.16 2.85 -8.36
N ALA A 265 -11.04 2.81 -7.63
CA ALA A 265 -9.73 3.14 -8.18
C ALA A 265 -9.28 2.09 -9.21
N ALA A 266 -8.32 2.47 -10.08
CA ALA A 266 -7.84 1.63 -11.18
C ALA A 266 -7.40 0.22 -10.72
N ASN A 267 -6.72 0.13 -9.57
CA ASN A 267 -6.25 -1.11 -8.97
C ASN A 267 -7.08 -1.54 -7.74
N GLY A 268 -8.37 -1.19 -7.71
CA GLY A 268 -9.18 -1.31 -6.50
C GLY A 268 -9.30 -2.71 -5.90
N ARG A 269 -9.18 -3.76 -6.73
CA ARG A 269 -9.20 -5.15 -6.25
C ARG A 269 -7.96 -5.48 -5.43
N ASP A 270 -6.79 -5.09 -5.93
CA ASP A 270 -5.52 -5.31 -5.24
C ASP A 270 -5.42 -4.40 -4.02
N GLY A 271 -5.93 -3.15 -4.10
CA GLY A 271 -6.01 -2.25 -2.96
C GLY A 271 -6.83 -2.82 -1.79
N ILE A 272 -8.03 -3.38 -2.05
CA ILE A 272 -8.83 -4.04 -1.00
C ILE A 272 -8.13 -5.31 -0.48
N ALA A 273 -7.46 -6.05 -1.36
CA ALA A 273 -6.70 -7.23 -0.96
C ALA A 273 -5.54 -6.85 -0.01
N ILE A 274 -4.78 -5.79 -0.32
CA ILE A 274 -3.70 -5.27 0.52
C ILE A 274 -4.26 -4.80 1.87
N LEU A 275 -5.34 -4.01 1.83
CA LEU A 275 -5.98 -3.45 3.03
C LEU A 275 -6.38 -4.52 4.05
N THR A 276 -6.74 -5.72 3.58
CA THR A 276 -7.34 -6.77 4.42
C THR A 276 -6.45 -7.99 4.63
N ARG A 277 -5.32 -8.14 3.92
CA ARG A 277 -4.50 -9.36 3.97
C ARG A 277 -3.91 -9.67 5.34
N TRP A 278 -3.70 -8.65 6.16
CA TRP A 278 -3.09 -8.77 7.48
C TRP A 278 -4.08 -9.21 8.56
N ILE A 279 -5.40 -9.19 8.29
CA ILE A 279 -6.44 -9.60 9.24
C ILE A 279 -6.50 -11.13 9.30
N GLU A 280 -5.80 -11.70 10.29
CA GLU A 280 -5.76 -13.16 10.49
C GLU A 280 -7.07 -13.73 11.03
N ASP A 281 -7.82 -12.96 11.82
CA ASP A 281 -9.08 -13.42 12.40
C ASP A 281 -10.20 -13.41 11.35
N SER A 282 -10.62 -14.62 10.96
CA SER A 282 -11.66 -14.81 9.95
C SER A 282 -13.02 -14.20 10.32
N MET A 283 -13.34 -14.07 11.62
CA MET A 283 -14.58 -13.46 12.08
C MET A 283 -14.53 -11.95 11.89
N ILE A 284 -13.43 -11.32 12.32
CA ILE A 284 -13.21 -9.86 12.16
C ILE A 284 -13.21 -9.50 10.67
N LEU A 285 -12.51 -10.28 9.84
CA LEU A 285 -12.49 -10.06 8.40
C LEU A 285 -13.90 -10.16 7.78
N GLN A 286 -14.71 -11.14 8.18
CA GLN A 286 -16.07 -11.28 7.65
C GLN A 286 -16.98 -10.14 8.12
N MET A 287 -16.87 -9.70 9.37
CA MET A 287 -17.60 -8.53 9.86
C MET A 287 -17.26 -7.29 9.02
N TRP A 288 -15.97 -7.00 8.85
CA TRP A 288 -15.53 -5.87 8.04
C TRP A 288 -16.05 -5.96 6.59
N LYS A 289 -15.98 -7.15 5.96
CA LYS A 289 -16.50 -7.37 4.61
C LYS A 289 -18.01 -7.11 4.50
N ASN A 290 -18.77 -7.53 5.50
CA ASN A 290 -20.22 -7.34 5.52
C ASN A 290 -20.60 -5.86 5.64
N GLU A 291 -19.82 -5.09 6.39
CA GLU A 291 -20.05 -3.67 6.62
C GLU A 291 -19.63 -2.78 5.45
N ASN A 292 -18.56 -3.16 4.73
CA ASN A 292 -17.85 -2.27 3.81
C ASN A 292 -17.88 -2.68 2.34
N LEU A 293 -18.21 -3.95 2.02
CA LEU A 293 -18.22 -4.44 0.64
C LEU A 293 -19.62 -4.88 0.18
N SER A 294 -19.90 -4.71 -1.12
CA SER A 294 -21.10 -5.28 -1.75
C SER A 294 -21.03 -6.82 -1.78
N SER A 295 -22.18 -7.51 -1.82
CA SER A 295 -22.20 -8.99 -1.86
C SER A 295 -21.40 -9.59 -3.01
N ARG A 296 -21.33 -8.90 -4.16
CA ARG A 296 -20.50 -9.31 -5.31
C ARG A 296 -19.00 -9.16 -5.02
N ALA A 297 -18.61 -8.07 -4.35
CA ALA A 297 -17.23 -7.86 -3.92
C ALA A 297 -16.84 -8.89 -2.84
N GLN A 298 -17.72 -9.15 -1.88
CA GLN A 298 -17.50 -10.14 -0.82
C GLN A 298 -17.22 -11.56 -1.35
N SER A 299 -17.97 -11.99 -2.38
CA SER A 299 -17.78 -13.30 -3.00
C SER A 299 -16.51 -13.39 -3.86
N SER A 300 -16.06 -12.25 -4.40
CA SER A 300 -14.84 -12.15 -5.21
C SER A 300 -13.57 -11.95 -4.38
N HIS A 301 -13.69 -11.47 -3.14
CA HIS A 301 -12.58 -11.10 -2.26
C HIS A 301 -11.52 -12.19 -2.10
N LYS A 302 -11.92 -13.46 -1.93
CA LYS A 302 -10.98 -14.59 -1.83
C LYS A 302 -10.09 -14.71 -3.07
N ARG A 303 -10.63 -14.45 -4.26
CA ARG A 303 -9.88 -14.47 -5.52
C ARG A 303 -8.92 -13.28 -5.60
N TRP A 304 -9.32 -12.11 -5.11
CA TRP A 304 -8.46 -10.92 -5.08
C TRP A 304 -7.25 -11.15 -4.18
N ILE A 305 -7.44 -11.71 -2.98
CA ILE A 305 -6.34 -12.11 -2.09
C ILE A 305 -5.40 -13.10 -2.78
N ALA A 306 -5.94 -14.17 -3.38
CA ALA A 306 -5.10 -15.18 -4.04
C ALA A 306 -4.28 -14.59 -5.21
N ASN A 307 -4.86 -13.65 -5.98
CA ASN A 307 -4.17 -12.94 -7.06
C ASN A 307 -3.06 -12.02 -6.53
N LEU A 308 -3.34 -11.25 -5.47
CA LEU A 308 -2.35 -10.42 -4.81
C LEU A 308 -1.20 -11.29 -4.26
N GLU A 309 -1.52 -12.44 -3.66
CA GLU A 309 -0.53 -13.34 -3.11
C GLU A 309 0.40 -13.95 -4.19
N SER A 310 -0.14 -14.31 -5.35
CA SER A 310 0.65 -14.90 -6.44
C SER A 310 1.51 -13.89 -7.17
N ASN A 311 1.03 -12.65 -7.31
CA ASN A 311 1.68 -11.66 -8.17
C ASN A 311 2.56 -10.69 -7.38
N HIS A 312 2.03 -10.14 -6.29
CA HIS A 312 2.69 -9.09 -5.51
C HIS A 312 3.46 -9.65 -4.32
N VAL A 313 2.79 -10.42 -3.44
CA VAL A 313 3.43 -10.95 -2.23
C VAL A 313 4.51 -12.00 -2.55
N ASP A 314 4.34 -12.78 -3.64
CA ASP A 314 5.35 -13.76 -4.02
C ASP A 314 6.68 -13.10 -4.44
N ILE A 315 6.70 -11.83 -4.87
CA ILE A 315 7.95 -11.10 -5.14
C ILE A 315 8.84 -11.11 -3.89
N ALA A 316 8.32 -10.64 -2.74
CA ALA A 316 9.07 -10.64 -1.49
C ALA A 316 9.48 -12.07 -1.07
N ARG A 317 8.62 -13.07 -1.31
CA ARG A 317 8.94 -14.49 -1.04
C ARG A 317 10.08 -15.00 -1.96
N ARG A 318 10.14 -14.60 -3.23
CA ARG A 318 11.24 -14.92 -4.16
C ARG A 318 12.55 -14.33 -3.69
N PHE A 319 12.56 -13.05 -3.28
CA PHE A 319 13.74 -12.44 -2.67
C PHE A 319 14.21 -13.15 -1.40
N GLN A 320 13.28 -13.60 -0.56
CA GLN A 320 13.61 -14.38 0.63
C GLN A 320 14.17 -15.77 0.29
N ARG A 321 13.63 -16.45 -0.73
CA ARG A 321 14.15 -17.74 -1.24
C ARG A 321 15.58 -17.58 -1.76
N ARG A 322 15.83 -16.56 -2.60
CA ARG A 322 17.17 -16.24 -3.14
C ARG A 322 18.18 -15.89 -2.04
N MET A 323 17.74 -15.25 -0.96
CA MET A 323 18.60 -14.97 0.20
C MET A 323 19.02 -16.25 0.94
N ARG A 324 18.14 -17.27 1.03
CA ARG A 324 18.43 -18.55 1.70
C ARG A 324 19.28 -19.49 0.85
N SER A 325 19.22 -19.38 -0.47
CA SER A 325 20.00 -20.21 -1.40
C SER A 325 21.44 -19.74 -1.58
N LEU A 326 21.81 -18.59 -1.00
CA LEU A 326 23.21 -18.18 -0.99
C LEU A 326 24.04 -19.31 -0.37
N PRO A 327 25.13 -19.74 -1.03
CA PRO A 327 26.10 -20.62 -0.40
C PRO A 327 26.42 -20.02 0.97
N LYS A 328 26.47 -20.86 2.01
CA LYS A 328 27.19 -20.48 3.23
C LYS A 328 28.65 -20.37 2.81
N SER A 329 29.01 -19.31 2.09
CA SER A 329 30.39 -19.05 1.73
C SER A 329 31.14 -19.02 3.04
N ASP A 330 32.04 -19.98 3.18
CA ASP A 330 32.84 -20.27 4.35
C ASP A 330 33.26 -18.99 5.02
N ASN A 331 33.13 -18.99 6.36
CA ASN A 331 33.76 -18.07 7.29
C ASN A 331 34.88 -17.24 6.64
N LEU A 332 34.53 -16.11 6.02
CA LEU A 332 35.50 -15.05 5.82
C LEU A 332 35.82 -14.59 7.24
N GLU A 333 36.98 -15.05 7.67
CA GLU A 333 37.52 -15.03 9.01
C GLU A 333 37.29 -13.67 9.69
N GLY A 334 36.65 -13.68 10.87
CA GLY A 334 36.82 -12.60 11.85
C GLY A 334 35.56 -12.14 12.59
N GLU A 335 34.37 -12.17 12.00
CA GLU A 335 33.16 -11.69 12.67
C GLU A 335 32.23 -12.85 13.04
N ALA A 336 32.22 -13.20 14.32
CA ALA A 336 31.30 -14.18 14.88
C ALA A 336 29.86 -13.85 14.45
N PRO A 337 29.06 -14.84 14.00
CA PRO A 337 27.70 -14.62 13.55
C PRO A 337 26.87 -14.14 14.73
N ARG A 338 26.61 -12.83 14.81
CA ARG A 338 25.71 -12.26 15.82
C ARG A 338 24.33 -12.87 15.58
N LYS A 339 23.77 -13.53 16.60
CA LYS A 339 22.40 -14.10 16.61
C LYS A 339 21.29 -13.11 16.20
N ALA A 340 21.61 -11.82 16.07
CA ALA A 340 20.74 -10.76 15.59
C ALA A 340 20.30 -10.91 14.11
N ASP A 341 20.92 -11.79 13.32
CA ASP A 341 20.67 -11.88 11.87
C ASP A 341 19.48 -12.75 11.46
N ARG A 342 18.88 -13.49 12.41
CA ARG A 342 17.61 -14.16 12.16
C ARG A 342 16.49 -13.16 12.46
N VAL A 343 16.19 -12.31 11.49
CA VAL A 343 14.91 -11.59 11.47
C VAL A 343 13.83 -12.65 11.21
N GLU A 344 13.47 -13.38 12.27
CA GLU A 344 12.18 -14.05 12.31
C GLU A 344 11.17 -12.91 12.34
N ILE A 345 10.61 -12.61 11.17
CA ILE A 345 9.43 -11.77 11.06
C ILE A 345 8.36 -12.50 11.84
N ASN A 346 8.19 -12.15 13.12
CA ASN A 346 7.20 -12.75 13.98
C ASN A 346 5.85 -12.15 13.56
N ARG A 347 5.30 -12.66 12.45
CA ARG A 347 4.01 -12.23 11.88
C ARG A 347 2.83 -12.56 12.78
N ARG A 348 3.06 -13.31 13.87
CA ARG A 348 2.03 -13.58 14.86
C ARG A 348 1.72 -12.28 15.57
N SER A 349 0.54 -11.72 15.28
CA SER A 349 -0.08 -10.75 16.15
C SER A 349 0.04 -11.25 17.59
N SER A 350 0.52 -10.41 18.48
CA SER A 350 0.57 -10.68 19.91
C SER A 350 -0.88 -10.85 20.39
N LYS A 351 -1.43 -12.06 20.23
CA LYS A 351 -2.74 -12.40 20.80
C LYS A 351 -2.66 -12.08 22.28
N PRO A 352 -3.49 -11.14 22.81
CA PRO A 352 -3.53 -10.92 24.23
C PRO A 352 -3.91 -12.26 24.87
N ASN A 353 -3.04 -12.73 25.77
CA ASN A 353 -3.24 -13.98 26.48
C ASN A 353 -4.38 -13.77 27.50
N LEU A 354 -5.62 -13.79 27.02
CA LEU A 354 -6.86 -13.51 27.78
C LEU A 354 -7.20 -14.57 28.84
N LYS A 355 -6.27 -15.45 29.21
CA LYS A 355 -6.47 -16.47 30.25
C LYS A 355 -6.33 -15.95 31.70
N GLY A 356 -6.28 -14.63 31.92
CA GLY A 356 -5.90 -14.04 33.21
C GLY A 356 -6.93 -13.23 33.99
N ILE A 357 -8.14 -12.95 33.48
CA ILE A 357 -9.12 -12.16 34.26
C ILE A 357 -10.04 -13.09 35.04
N SER A 358 -9.55 -13.45 36.23
CA SER A 358 -10.30 -14.13 37.27
C SER A 358 -11.55 -13.32 37.62
N ARG A 359 -12.72 -13.97 37.56
CA ARG A 359 -14.01 -13.50 38.09
C ARG A 359 -13.82 -12.99 39.52
N ARG A 360 -13.79 -11.67 39.73
CA ARG A 360 -14.11 -11.08 41.04
C ARG A 360 -15.62 -10.94 41.10
N ALA A 361 -16.23 -11.73 41.98
CA ALA A 361 -17.62 -11.60 42.35
C ALA A 361 -17.89 -10.19 42.91
N LEU A 362 -18.93 -9.54 42.40
CA LEU A 362 -19.49 -8.32 43.00
C LEU A 362 -20.16 -8.68 44.33
N PRO A 363 -20.00 -7.87 45.39
CA PRO A 363 -20.77 -8.03 46.61
C PRO A 363 -22.20 -7.53 46.36
N THR A 364 -23.17 -8.39 46.63
CA THR A 364 -24.58 -8.00 46.75
C THR A 364 -24.76 -7.01 47.90
N ARG A 365 -25.39 -5.88 47.62
CA ARG A 365 -26.10 -5.06 48.60
C ARG A 365 -27.49 -4.74 48.07
#